data_AF-A0A1H0YVA0-F1
#
_entry.id   AF-A0A1H0YVA0-F1
#
_cell.length_a   1.000
_cell.length_b   1.000
_cell.length_c   1.000
_cell.angle_alpha   90.00
_cell.angle_beta   90.00
_cell.angle_gamma   90.00
#
_symmetry.space_group_name_H-M   'P 1'
#
loop_
_entity.id
_entity.type
_entity.pdbx_description
1 polymer ?
#
loop_
_entity_poly.entity_id
_entity_poly.type
_entity_poly.pdbx_seq_one_letter_code
_entity_poly.pdbx_strand_id
1 'polypeptide(L)'
;MESAIEWGTVPPPLLAALTTLAKKAKKDAEHLGRIRWPEGPADIQDELRAAISDAHKISKAGTELRAVLSAYAHRVHQPRPVISDLARAQDTGSQGFIRRYSDATLAAVQQLVSDSPDIETVRAGIPSLSLYDLRDLGGPVGDAAQRRIAANEGARGDL
;
A
#
# COMPACT_ATOMS: atom_id res chain seq x y z
N MET A 1 1.75 24.38 11.34
CA MET A 1 1.85 25.09 10.06
C MET A 1 1.51 24.04 9.03
N GLU A 2 0.23 23.96 8.61
CA GLU A 2 -0.21 22.92 7.66
C GLU A 2 0.65 23.02 6.41
N SER A 3 1.35 21.94 6.08
CA SER A 3 1.98 21.78 4.77
C SER A 3 0.88 21.82 3.72
N ALA A 4 0.60 23.00 3.15
CA ALA A 4 -0.35 23.16 2.07
C ALA A 4 0.09 22.28 0.90
N ILE A 5 -0.66 21.22 0.62
CA ILE A 5 -0.44 20.36 -0.55
C ILE A 5 -0.43 21.28 -1.78
N GLU A 6 0.73 21.38 -2.42
CA GLU A 6 0.92 22.21 -3.61
C GLU A 6 0.00 21.69 -4.71
N TRP A 7 -0.78 22.59 -5.32
CA TRP A 7 -1.85 22.24 -6.25
C TRP A 7 -1.32 21.38 -7.40
N GLY A 8 -2.03 20.28 -7.70
CA GLY A 8 -1.64 19.36 -8.78
C GLY A 8 -0.39 18.52 -8.52
N THR A 9 0.14 18.49 -7.29
CA THR A 9 1.28 17.63 -6.92
C THR A 9 0.82 16.44 -6.06
N VAL A 10 1.48 15.29 -6.25
CA VAL A 10 1.28 14.10 -5.43
C VAL A 10 2.23 14.18 -4.24
N PRO A 11 1.74 14.16 -2.98
CA PRO A 11 2.59 14.23 -1.80
C PRO A 11 3.67 13.13 -1.78
N PRO A 12 4.93 13.44 -1.44
CA PRO A 12 6.02 12.47 -1.45
C PRO A 12 5.75 11.17 -0.66
N PRO A 13 5.16 11.19 0.55
CA PRO A 13 4.87 9.95 1.28
C PRO A 13 3.87 9.05 0.56
N LEU A 14 2.89 9.64 -0.14
CA LEU A 14 1.93 8.90 -0.95
C LEU A 14 2.63 8.26 -2.16
N LEU A 15 3.47 9.02 -2.88
CA LEU A 15 4.23 8.48 -4.01
C LEU A 15 5.16 7.34 -3.58
N ALA A 16 5.82 7.49 -2.44
CA ALA A 16 6.66 6.46 -1.85
C ALA A 16 5.85 5.21 -1.49
N ALA A 17 4.68 5.36 -0.86
CA ALA A 17 3.79 4.24 -0.53
C ALA A 17 3.33 3.48 -1.79
N LEU A 18 2.92 4.20 -2.85
CA LEU A 18 2.54 3.62 -4.13
C LEU A 18 3.70 2.86 -4.78
N THR A 19 4.89 3.46 -4.77
CA THR A 19 6.11 2.85 -5.31
C THR A 19 6.46 1.57 -4.54
N THR A 20 6.34 1.58 -3.22
CA THR A 20 6.61 0.42 -2.37
C THR A 20 5.62 -0.72 -2.65
N LEU A 21 4.32 -0.43 -2.75
CA LEU A 21 3.32 -1.45 -3.12
C LEU A 21 3.61 -2.07 -4.49
N ALA A 22 3.94 -1.25 -5.48
CA ALA A 22 4.31 -1.73 -6.82
C ALA A 22 5.58 -2.60 -6.79
N LYS A 23 6.61 -2.19 -6.03
CA LYS A 23 7.84 -2.98 -5.84
C LYS A 23 7.57 -4.32 -5.17
N LYS A 24 6.67 -4.39 -4.19
CA LYS A 24 6.28 -5.65 -3.53
C LYS A 24 5.60 -6.60 -4.51
N ALA A 25 4.59 -6.12 -5.23
CA ALA A 25 3.92 -6.92 -6.26
C ALA A 25 4.91 -7.43 -7.31
N LYS A 26 5.84 -6.58 -7.76
CA LYS A 26 6.90 -6.98 -8.70
C LYS A 26 7.81 -8.06 -8.11
N LYS A 27 8.27 -7.89 -6.87
CA LYS A 27 9.15 -8.84 -6.19
C LYS A 27 8.50 -10.22 -6.08
N ASP A 28 7.23 -10.27 -5.69
CA ASP A 28 6.50 -11.55 -5.55
C ASP A 28 6.24 -12.18 -6.93
N ALA A 29 5.99 -11.38 -7.98
CA ALA A 29 5.88 -11.88 -9.36
C ALA A 29 7.20 -12.46 -9.88
N GLU A 30 8.34 -11.80 -9.58
CA GLU A 30 9.67 -12.32 -9.91
C GLU A 30 9.97 -13.63 -9.16
N HIS A 31 9.56 -13.74 -7.89
CA HIS A 31 9.74 -14.97 -7.12
C HIS A 31 8.90 -16.12 -7.68
N LEU A 32 7.62 -15.86 -7.98
CA LEU A 32 6.72 -16.81 -8.63
C LEU A 32 7.32 -17.36 -9.93
N GLY A 33 7.89 -16.50 -10.78
CA GLY A 33 8.54 -16.89 -12.03
C GLY A 33 9.85 -17.68 -11.88
N ARG A 34 10.43 -17.75 -10.68
CA ARG A 34 11.65 -18.52 -10.37
C ARG A 34 11.37 -19.86 -9.69
N ILE A 35 10.11 -20.16 -9.36
CA ILE A 35 9.73 -21.47 -8.81
C ILE A 35 10.05 -22.55 -9.84
N ARG A 36 10.83 -23.55 -9.43
CA ARG A 36 11.21 -24.68 -10.28
C ARG A 36 10.17 -25.77 -10.13
N TRP A 37 9.49 -26.08 -11.22
CA TRP A 37 8.54 -27.19 -11.28
C TRP A 37 9.27 -28.48 -11.67
N PRO A 38 8.96 -29.63 -11.06
CA PRO A 38 9.54 -30.90 -11.46
C PRO A 38 9.07 -31.31 -12.86
N GLU A 39 9.95 -31.95 -13.62
CA GLU A 39 9.67 -32.40 -15.01
C GLU A 39 8.89 -33.73 -15.07
N GLY A 40 8.59 -34.34 -13.92
CA GLY A 40 7.87 -35.62 -13.83
C GLY A 40 7.03 -35.73 -12.55
N PRO A 41 6.38 -36.88 -12.31
CA PRO A 41 5.55 -37.08 -11.12
C PRO A 41 6.39 -36.94 -9.85
N ALA A 42 6.09 -35.93 -9.05
CA ALA A 42 6.72 -35.65 -7.77
C ALA A 42 5.71 -34.98 -6.84
N ASP A 43 6.01 -34.98 -5.55
CA ASP A 43 5.30 -34.12 -4.60
C ASP A 43 5.72 -32.66 -4.84
N ILE A 44 4.75 -31.79 -5.11
CA ILE A 44 4.93 -30.36 -5.40
C ILE A 44 4.31 -29.47 -4.34
N GLN A 45 4.01 -30.02 -3.15
CA GLN A 45 3.23 -29.30 -2.14
C GLN A 45 3.88 -27.97 -1.74
N ASP A 46 5.21 -27.91 -1.63
CA ASP A 46 5.92 -26.71 -1.21
C ASP A 46 5.99 -25.66 -2.32
N GLU A 47 6.26 -26.07 -3.56
CA GLU A 47 6.24 -25.21 -4.76
C GLU A 47 4.85 -24.61 -4.98
N LEU A 48 3.80 -25.44 -4.87
CA LEU A 48 2.42 -25.00 -5.03
C LEU A 48 2.02 -24.03 -3.90
N ARG A 49 2.43 -24.30 -2.65
CA ARG A 49 2.19 -23.40 -1.53
C ARG A 49 2.87 -22.04 -1.75
N ALA A 50 4.12 -22.05 -2.21
CA ALA A 50 4.85 -20.82 -2.54
C ALA A 50 4.16 -20.05 -3.67
N ALA A 51 3.78 -20.73 -4.75
CA ALA A 51 3.13 -20.11 -5.90
C ALA A 51 1.78 -19.46 -5.53
N ILE A 52 0.95 -20.16 -4.76
CA ILE A 52 -0.34 -19.63 -4.27
C ILE A 52 -0.11 -18.45 -3.33
N SER A 53 0.90 -18.52 -2.45
CA SER A 53 1.25 -17.42 -1.54
C SER A 53 1.63 -16.16 -2.32
N ASP A 54 2.47 -16.28 -3.34
CA ASP A 54 2.91 -15.13 -4.13
C ASP A 54 1.78 -14.57 -4.99
N ALA A 55 0.97 -15.43 -5.63
CA ALA A 55 -0.22 -15.00 -6.36
C ALA A 55 -1.17 -14.18 -5.46
N HIS A 56 -1.36 -14.62 -4.22
CA HIS A 56 -2.16 -13.86 -3.24
C HIS A 56 -1.54 -12.50 -2.90
N LYS A 57 -0.23 -12.44 -2.61
CA LYS A 57 0.46 -11.18 -2.29
C LYS A 57 0.43 -10.19 -3.46
N ILE A 58 0.64 -10.66 -4.69
CA ILE A 58 0.56 -9.85 -5.92
C ILE A 58 -0.84 -9.24 -6.04
N SER A 59 -1.88 -10.06 -5.92
CA SER A 59 -3.28 -9.61 -6.00
C SER A 59 -3.63 -8.61 -4.91
N LYS A 60 -3.17 -8.87 -3.67
CA LYS A 60 -3.38 -7.98 -2.52
C LYS A 60 -2.69 -6.62 -2.72
N ALA A 61 -1.38 -6.62 -3.02
CA ALA A 61 -0.62 -5.38 -3.22
C ALA A 61 -1.14 -4.57 -4.41
N GLY A 62 -1.54 -5.23 -5.51
CA GLY A 62 -2.17 -4.57 -6.66
C GLY A 62 -3.54 -3.97 -6.33
N THR A 63 -4.35 -4.68 -5.53
CA THR A 63 -5.65 -4.19 -5.06
C THR A 63 -5.49 -2.97 -4.16
N GLU A 64 -4.56 -3.02 -3.21
CA GLU A 64 -4.26 -1.90 -2.30
C GLU A 64 -3.68 -0.70 -3.06
N LEU A 65 -2.77 -0.92 -4.01
CA LEU A 65 -2.23 0.13 -4.89
C LEU A 65 -3.35 0.89 -5.61
N ARG A 66 -4.27 0.14 -6.24
CA ARG A 66 -5.43 0.70 -6.93
C ARG A 66 -6.38 1.42 -5.97
N ALA A 67 -6.59 0.87 -4.77
CA ALA A 67 -7.46 1.45 -3.76
C ALA A 67 -6.90 2.79 -3.24
N VAL A 68 -5.60 2.85 -2.93
CA VAL A 68 -4.90 4.06 -2.47
C VAL A 68 -4.98 5.17 -3.53
N LEU A 69 -4.69 4.86 -4.80
CA LEU A 69 -4.83 5.81 -5.90
C LEU A 69 -6.27 6.33 -6.05
N SER A 70 -7.25 5.43 -5.97
CA SER A 70 -8.66 5.78 -6.11
C SER A 70 -9.14 6.68 -4.96
N ALA A 71 -8.78 6.33 -3.71
CA ALA A 71 -9.12 7.11 -2.53
C ALA A 71 -8.48 8.50 -2.59
N TYR A 72 -7.19 8.57 -2.91
CA TYR A 72 -6.48 9.84 -3.04
C TYR A 72 -7.12 10.73 -4.12
N ALA A 73 -7.26 10.22 -5.34
CA ALA A 73 -7.82 10.99 -6.45
C ALA A 73 -9.24 11.48 -6.17
N HIS A 74 -10.09 10.64 -5.55
CA HIS A 74 -11.47 11.01 -5.27
C HIS A 74 -11.61 11.98 -4.09
N ARG A 75 -10.87 11.77 -3.00
CA ARG A 75 -11.19 12.39 -1.71
C ARG A 75 -10.17 13.42 -1.24
N VAL A 76 -8.94 13.38 -1.76
CA VAL A 76 -7.81 14.17 -1.24
C VAL A 76 -7.21 15.10 -2.29
N HIS A 77 -7.00 14.64 -3.53
CA HIS A 77 -6.36 15.43 -4.58
C HIS A 77 -7.14 16.70 -4.94
N GLN A 78 -6.43 17.81 -5.16
CA GLN A 78 -6.98 19.09 -5.61
C GLN A 78 -6.18 19.65 -6.82
N PRO A 79 -6.86 20.07 -7.91
CA PRO A 79 -8.31 20.00 -8.12
C PRO A 79 -8.79 18.54 -8.23
N ARG A 80 -10.03 18.27 -7.78
CA ARG A 80 -10.60 16.92 -7.87
C ARG A 80 -10.73 16.50 -9.34
N PRO A 81 -10.12 15.37 -9.76
CA PRO A 81 -10.29 14.88 -11.14
C PRO A 81 -11.73 14.43 -11.42
N VAL A 82 -12.08 14.35 -12.69
CA VAL A 82 -13.41 13.91 -13.14
C VAL A 82 -13.57 12.41 -12.88
N ILE A 83 -14.52 12.03 -12.01
CA ILE A 83 -14.72 10.65 -11.56
C ILE A 83 -15.02 9.70 -12.73
N SER A 84 -15.77 10.14 -13.75
CA SER A 84 -16.08 9.28 -14.91
C SER A 84 -14.84 8.89 -15.71
N ASP A 85 -13.84 9.77 -15.79
CA ASP A 85 -12.60 9.48 -16.49
C ASP A 85 -11.72 8.53 -15.67
N LEU A 86 -11.66 8.72 -14.35
CA LEU A 86 -10.98 7.80 -13.44
C LEU A 86 -11.63 6.40 -13.45
N ALA A 87 -12.96 6.35 -13.50
CA ALA A 87 -13.71 5.10 -13.59
C ALA A 87 -13.45 4.38 -14.91
N ARG A 88 -13.45 5.12 -16.04
CA ARG A 88 -13.10 4.58 -17.37
C ARG A 88 -11.68 4.03 -17.39
N ALA A 89 -10.72 4.70 -16.76
CA ALA A 89 -9.33 4.23 -16.66
C ALA A 89 -9.17 2.91 -15.86
N GLN A 90 -10.20 2.50 -15.11
CA GLN A 90 -10.24 1.25 -14.35
C GLN A 90 -11.32 0.28 -14.87
N ASP A 91 -11.77 0.46 -16.12
CA ASP A 91 -12.80 -0.36 -16.78
C ASP A 91 -14.04 -0.55 -15.89
N THR A 92 -14.52 0.54 -15.28
CA THR A 92 -15.68 0.50 -14.38
C THR A 92 -16.57 1.74 -14.50
N GLY A 93 -17.76 1.69 -13.93
CA GLY A 93 -18.64 2.86 -13.78
C GLY A 93 -18.31 3.65 -12.50
N SER A 94 -18.80 4.89 -12.38
CA SER A 94 -18.51 5.76 -11.24
C SER A 94 -18.82 5.12 -9.87
N GLN A 95 -19.92 4.36 -9.77
CA GLN A 95 -20.25 3.62 -8.54
C GLN A 95 -19.27 2.49 -8.26
N GLY A 96 -18.81 1.79 -9.30
CA GLY A 96 -17.79 0.75 -9.18
C GLY A 96 -16.44 1.33 -8.75
N PHE A 97 -16.10 2.52 -9.25
CA PHE A 97 -14.90 3.28 -8.85
C PHE A 97 -14.93 3.64 -7.36
N ILE A 98 -16.04 4.19 -6.85
CA ILE A 98 -16.16 4.56 -5.43
C ILE A 98 -16.03 3.34 -4.51
N ARG A 99 -16.47 2.15 -4.96
CA ARG A 99 -16.32 0.88 -4.23
C ARG A 99 -14.91 0.28 -4.29
N ARG A 100 -13.96 0.90 -5.00
CA ARG A 100 -12.59 0.36 -5.14
C ARG A 100 -11.70 0.59 -3.93
N TYR A 101 -12.13 1.41 -2.97
CA TYR A 101 -11.42 1.65 -1.73
C TYR A 101 -12.41 1.64 -0.56
N SER A 102 -11.92 1.28 0.63
CA SER A 102 -12.72 1.29 1.86
C SER A 102 -12.50 2.57 2.66
N ASP A 103 -13.33 2.81 3.67
CA ASP A 103 -13.12 3.91 4.62
C ASP A 103 -11.78 3.79 5.35
N ALA A 104 -11.33 2.57 5.65
CA ALA A 104 -10.01 2.32 6.24
C ALA A 104 -8.89 2.73 5.29
N THR A 105 -9.00 2.42 3.99
CA THR A 105 -8.03 2.89 2.98
C THR A 105 -8.03 4.41 2.88
N LEU A 106 -9.21 5.04 2.90
CA LEU A 106 -9.30 6.50 2.89
C LEU A 106 -8.63 7.13 4.12
N ALA A 107 -8.89 6.59 5.31
CA ALA A 107 -8.27 7.05 6.56
C ALA A 107 -6.74 6.90 6.49
N ALA A 108 -6.23 5.77 5.99
CA ALA A 108 -4.80 5.57 5.79
C ALA A 108 -4.20 6.59 4.80
N VAL A 109 -4.88 6.91 3.70
CA VAL A 109 -4.43 7.94 2.75
C VAL A 109 -4.38 9.32 3.41
N GLN A 110 -5.37 9.67 4.24
CA GLN A 110 -5.36 10.92 5.00
C GLN A 110 -4.19 10.97 5.98
N GLN A 111 -3.87 9.85 6.64
CA GLN A 111 -2.69 9.78 7.51
C GLN A 111 -1.38 9.86 6.74
N LEU A 112 -1.27 9.27 5.55
CA LEU A 112 -0.06 9.36 4.73
C LEU A 112 0.30 10.81 4.36
N VAL A 113 -0.68 11.70 4.27
CA VAL A 113 -0.48 13.12 3.92
C VAL A 113 -0.58 14.05 5.14
N SER A 114 -0.66 13.48 6.36
CA SER A 114 -0.77 14.23 7.60
C SER A 114 0.61 14.64 8.13
N ASP A 115 0.69 15.84 8.71
CA ASP A 115 1.87 16.30 9.46
C ASP A 115 2.04 15.54 10.80
N SER A 116 0.98 14.90 11.29
CA SER A 116 0.97 14.09 12.52
C SER A 116 0.30 12.73 12.26
N PRO A 117 1.00 11.80 11.58
CA PRO A 117 0.40 10.55 11.14
C PRO A 117 0.23 9.54 12.27
N ASP A 118 -0.94 8.89 12.31
CA ASP A 118 -1.16 7.65 13.05
C ASP A 118 -0.78 6.43 12.20
N ILE A 119 0.33 5.79 12.56
CA ILE A 119 0.89 4.66 11.85
C ILE A 119 0.03 3.39 11.95
N GLU A 120 -0.69 3.20 13.05
CA GLU A 120 -1.56 2.02 13.15
C GLU A 120 -2.76 2.14 12.21
N THR A 121 -3.30 3.35 12.05
CA THR A 121 -4.31 3.64 11.02
C THR A 121 -3.79 3.37 9.61
N VAL A 122 -2.55 3.80 9.29
CA VAL A 122 -1.94 3.50 7.98
C VAL A 122 -1.83 1.99 7.75
N ARG A 123 -1.34 1.23 8.74
CA ARG A 123 -1.17 -0.22 8.65
C ARG A 123 -2.50 -0.97 8.54
N ALA A 124 -3.53 -0.51 9.25
CA ALA A 124 -4.86 -1.10 9.17
C ALA A 124 -5.49 -0.90 7.79
N GLY A 125 -5.31 0.28 7.17
CA GLY A 125 -5.88 0.61 5.86
C GLY A 125 -5.06 0.13 4.66
N ILE A 126 -3.75 -0.10 4.82
CA ILE A 126 -2.83 -0.60 3.78
C ILE A 126 -1.94 -1.74 4.32
N PRO A 127 -2.51 -2.94 4.55
CA PRO A 127 -1.78 -4.03 5.23
C PRO A 127 -0.54 -4.57 4.51
N SER A 128 -0.35 -4.34 3.20
CA SER A 128 0.88 -4.74 2.52
C SER A 128 2.08 -3.84 2.86
N LEU A 129 1.86 -2.69 3.50
CA LEU A 129 2.93 -1.86 4.03
C LEU A 129 3.28 -2.29 5.46
N SER A 130 4.46 -2.87 5.62
CA SER A 130 5.01 -3.21 6.93
C SER A 130 5.47 -1.95 7.67
N LEU A 131 5.69 -2.07 8.98
CA LEU A 131 6.21 -0.96 9.79
C LEU A 131 7.59 -0.46 9.27
N TYR A 132 8.42 -1.35 8.74
CA TYR A 132 9.70 -0.99 8.13
C TYR A 132 9.52 -0.29 6.77
N ASP A 133 8.56 -0.73 5.95
CA ASP A 133 8.21 -0.03 4.71
C ASP A 133 7.78 1.41 5.01
N LEU A 134 7.03 1.62 6.11
CA LEU A 134 6.55 2.95 6.54
C LEU A 134 7.69 3.84 7.05
N ARG A 135 8.64 3.28 7.78
CA ARG A 135 9.88 3.99 8.18
C ARG A 135 10.62 4.53 6.97
N ASP A 136 10.72 3.73 5.91
CA ASP A 136 11.49 4.06 4.71
C ASP A 136 10.78 5.08 3.79
N LEU A 137 9.54 5.48 4.09
CA LEU A 137 8.83 6.55 3.36
C LEU A 137 9.39 7.95 3.68
N GLY A 138 10.09 8.11 4.81
CA GLY A 138 10.61 9.39 5.28
C GLY A 138 9.53 10.38 5.75
N GLY A 139 9.97 11.59 6.11
CA GLY A 139 9.09 12.65 6.61
C GLY A 139 8.31 12.25 7.88
N PRO A 140 7.16 12.89 8.14
CA PRO A 140 6.36 12.62 9.34
C PRO A 140 5.97 11.16 9.52
N VAL A 141 5.67 10.45 8.41
CA VAL A 141 5.30 9.03 8.42
C VAL A 141 6.48 8.16 8.80
N GLY A 142 7.65 8.40 8.19
CA GLY A 142 8.88 7.70 8.53
C GLY A 142 9.27 7.89 10.00
N ASP A 143 9.19 9.12 10.50
CA ASP A 143 9.52 9.46 11.87
C ASP A 143 8.58 8.78 12.87
N ALA A 144 7.27 8.78 12.59
CA ALA A 144 6.29 8.12 13.44
C ALA A 144 6.47 6.59 13.44
N ALA A 145 6.81 5.99 12.30
CA ALA A 145 7.11 4.57 12.20
C ALA A 145 8.39 4.22 12.97
N GLN A 146 9.44 5.05 12.87
CA GLN A 146 10.68 4.88 13.63
C GLN A 146 10.44 4.92 15.14
N ARG A 147 9.66 5.89 15.64
CA ARG A 147 9.27 5.96 17.06
C ARG A 147 8.54 4.69 17.50
N ARG A 148 7.65 4.16 16.65
CA ARG A 148 6.89 2.94 16.93
C ARG A 148 7.78 1.69 16.99
N ILE A 149 8.78 1.58 16.11
CA ILE A 149 9.78 0.50 16.13
C ILE A 149 10.57 0.54 17.44
N ALA A 150 11.12 1.70 17.80
CA ALA A 150 11.91 1.86 19.03
C ALA A 150 11.10 1.51 20.28
N ALA A 151 9.82 1.89 20.34
CA ALA A 151 8.94 1.54 21.46
C ALA A 151 8.71 0.02 21.58
N ASN A 152 8.62 -0.71 20.46
CA ASN A 152 8.48 -2.17 20.47
C ASN A 152 9.76 -2.89 20.92
N GLU A 153 10.92 -2.33 20.59
CA GLU A 153 12.22 -2.89 20.96
C GLU A 153 12.51 -2.67 22.45
N GLY A 154 12.22 -1.48 22.99
CA GLY A 154 12.32 -1.21 24.42
C GLY A 154 11.45 -2.15 25.26
N ALA A 155 10.20 -2.37 24.85
CA ALA A 155 9.28 -3.29 25.54
C ALA A 155 9.73 -4.76 25.51
N ARG A 156 10.62 -5.16 24.59
CA ARG A 156 11.19 -6.51 24.52
C ARG A 156 12.47 -6.70 25.34
N GLY A 157 13.18 -5.61 25.66
CA GLY A 157 14.38 -5.64 26.50
C GLY A 157 14.09 -5.68 28.00
N ASP A 158 12.85 -5.38 28.39
CA ASP A 158 12.38 -5.34 29.78
C ASP A 158 11.69 -6.65 30.25
N LEU A 159 11.78 -7.74 29.46
CA LEU A 159 11.28 -9.09 29.76
C LEU A 159 12.44 -10.08 29.90
#